data_AF-A0A2A6HIT3-F1
#
_entry.id   AF-A0A2A6HIT3-F1
#
_cell.length_a   1.000
_cell.length_b   1.000
_cell.length_c   1.000
_cell.angle_alpha   90.00
_cell.angle_beta   90.00
_cell.angle_gamma   90.00
#
_symmetry.space_group_name_H-M   'P 1'
#
loop_
_entity.id
_entity.type
_entity.pdbx_description
1 polymer ?
#
loop_
_entity_poly.entity_id
_entity_poly.type
_entity_poly.pdbx_seq_one_letter_code
_entity_poly.pdbx_strand_id
1 'polypeptide(L)'
;MLLSGKRGRYRLSADGSTYLQDESSEDPACFQTDAGFFFIKEIIMSGQPNNTDNFEDEIVKELRTQFANGKEIDVFETAIQLDLRPEMKAVKKWFLDNSICDKAEYAGALKQARIKRELGYIPKTAVEYVDKWIAHNKISVNYQQIMKQEIPAQLDGVEVTADARKDKTIDGIARIIENSEINIATLGRDLRLKAAELGLRFRDSEISDAIDKWFETALNRRVVDVFAQIAFTGSPKAKDKLDAWDAVASQFEVSETSAAFVVAVLQKFIWQVKRKMIGLPISNHLMPVILGPQGVGKSTFVRDIMLQPVEELTGATDFKMIEEDRNTEQWRNYVLFLDEMGFAGKADIDAVKNKITAPSVTGRPMRTNSNVQYRQNATFIGCSNKELNQLIRDETGNRRFVALRYSSTPDWSLTKGLNPILLWNSVDEHGADPTTSITDQLREQQEYVRERSVVEQWLDEHKVPSSWIGKRKKAKELYDEFKPWAETYTAGRVWDLNNFSKEMVRLIRSGQVTNWSIGSQGGANVYIPS
;
A
#
# COMPACT_ATOMS: atom_id res chain seq x y z
N MET A 1 -16.77 -19.55 -34.15
CA MET A 1 -17.92 -18.68 -34.50
C MET A 1 -17.83 -17.48 -33.57
N LEU A 2 -17.48 -16.26 -33.93
CA LEU A 2 -17.23 -15.53 -35.17
C LEU A 2 -15.92 -14.75 -35.01
N LEU A 3 -15.12 -14.70 -36.07
CA LEU A 3 -13.85 -13.98 -36.20
C LEU A 3 -14.07 -12.61 -36.84
N SER A 4 -13.46 -11.56 -36.31
CA SER A 4 -12.89 -10.42 -37.06
C SER A 4 -11.87 -9.75 -36.14
N GLY A 5 -10.66 -9.34 -36.50
CA GLY A 5 -9.93 -9.31 -37.76
C GLY A 5 -8.83 -8.25 -37.61
N LYS A 6 -7.67 -8.60 -37.02
CA LYS A 6 -6.44 -7.80 -37.09
C LYS A 6 -5.35 -8.64 -37.74
N ARG A 7 -4.96 -8.26 -38.97
CA ARG A 7 -3.85 -8.87 -39.71
C ARG A 7 -2.53 -8.29 -39.20
N GLY A 8 -1.82 -9.02 -38.34
CA GLY A 8 -0.38 -8.85 -38.14
C GLY A 8 0.36 -9.72 -39.16
N ARG A 9 1.40 -9.18 -39.82
CA ARG A 9 2.28 -9.97 -40.71
C ARG A 9 3.29 -10.74 -39.86
N TYR A 10 3.21 -12.06 -39.85
CA TYR A 10 4.26 -12.93 -39.32
C TYR A 10 5.28 -13.22 -40.44
N ARG A 11 6.58 -13.10 -40.15
CA ARG A 11 7.66 -13.62 -41.00
C ARG A 11 8.34 -14.77 -40.26
N LEU A 12 8.46 -15.92 -40.91
CA LEU A 12 9.19 -17.09 -40.42
C LEU A 12 10.69 -16.94 -40.72
N SER A 13 11.55 -17.13 -39.72
CA SER A 13 12.98 -17.37 -39.91
C SER A 13 13.25 -18.88 -40.06
N ALA A 14 14.40 -19.22 -40.67
CA ALA A 14 14.77 -20.57 -41.06
C ALA A 14 15.18 -21.52 -39.90
N ASP A 15 15.05 -21.08 -38.65
CA ASP A 15 15.46 -21.81 -37.44
C ASP A 15 14.30 -22.10 -36.45
N GLY A 16 13.06 -21.77 -36.82
CA GLY A 16 11.87 -22.29 -36.13
C GLY A 16 11.56 -21.70 -34.75
N SER A 17 12.14 -20.56 -34.37
CA SER A 17 11.75 -19.86 -33.14
C SER A 17 10.78 -18.70 -33.43
N THR A 18 9.63 -18.67 -32.74
CA THR A 18 8.65 -17.57 -32.79
C THR A 18 8.91 -16.56 -31.68
N TYR A 19 9.15 -15.30 -32.05
CA TYR A 19 9.13 -14.17 -31.13
C TYR A 19 8.09 -13.14 -31.56
N LEU A 20 7.41 -12.54 -30.57
CA LEU A 20 6.64 -11.32 -30.73
C LEU A 20 7.64 -10.16 -30.85
N GLN A 21 7.62 -9.45 -31.97
CA GLN A 21 8.36 -8.19 -32.10
C GLN A 21 7.59 -7.14 -31.29
N ASP A 22 8.22 -6.67 -30.21
CA ASP A 22 7.74 -5.52 -29.44
C ASP A 22 8.03 -4.25 -30.28
N GLU A 23 6.99 -3.50 -30.64
CA GLU A 23 7.09 -2.23 -31.39
C GLU A 23 7.54 -1.07 -30.46
N SER A 24 8.47 -1.32 -29.53
CA SER A 24 8.91 -0.36 -28.51
C SER A 24 10.37 0.09 -28.65
N SER A 25 11.09 -0.36 -29.70
CA SER A 25 12.40 0.20 -30.05
C SER A 25 12.27 1.11 -31.27
N GLU A 26 11.85 2.36 -31.05
CA GLU A 26 12.28 3.42 -31.95
C GLU A 26 13.78 3.64 -31.71
N ASP A 27 14.57 3.01 -32.58
CA ASP A 27 15.98 3.31 -32.78
C ASP A 27 16.17 4.85 -32.87
N PRO A 28 17.17 5.48 -32.21
CA PRO A 28 17.47 6.90 -32.40
C PRO A 28 18.00 7.23 -33.81
N ALA A 29 18.02 6.25 -34.72
CA ALA A 29 18.60 6.33 -36.05
C ALA A 29 17.53 6.39 -37.15
N CYS A 30 16.62 7.37 -37.08
CA CYS A 30 15.84 7.79 -38.26
C CYS A 30 15.55 9.29 -38.25
N PHE A 31 16.59 10.11 -38.05
CA PHE A 31 16.63 11.45 -38.62
C PHE A 31 17.83 11.48 -39.57
N GLN A 32 17.62 11.10 -40.83
CA GLN A 32 18.46 11.63 -41.89
C GLN A 32 18.16 13.12 -41.95
N THR A 33 18.86 13.91 -41.15
CA THR A 33 18.79 15.37 -41.24
C THR A 33 19.37 15.77 -42.58
N ASP A 34 18.55 16.34 -43.46
CA ASP A 34 19.02 16.96 -44.68
C ASP A 34 20.05 18.05 -44.34
N ALA A 35 21.19 18.01 -45.03
CA ALA A 35 22.31 18.92 -44.81
C ALA A 35 21.91 20.41 -44.89
N GLY A 36 20.87 20.74 -45.66
CA GLY A 36 20.34 22.11 -45.79
C GLY A 36 19.61 22.61 -44.54
N PHE A 37 18.80 21.78 -43.88
CA PHE A 37 18.14 22.18 -42.62
C PHE A 37 19.11 22.23 -41.44
N PHE A 38 20.22 21.50 -41.50
CA PHE A 38 21.26 21.50 -40.47
C PHE A 38 21.96 22.88 -40.36
N PHE A 39 22.26 23.53 -41.50
CA PHE A 39 22.90 24.84 -41.55
C PHE A 39 22.03 25.95 -40.92
N ILE A 40 20.73 25.96 -41.22
CA ILE A 40 19.79 26.93 -40.65
C ILE A 40 19.63 26.70 -39.14
N LYS A 41 19.68 25.44 -38.69
CA LYS A 41 19.60 25.09 -37.26
C LYS A 41 20.83 25.58 -36.48
N GLU A 42 22.03 25.55 -37.05
CA GLU A 42 23.22 26.17 -36.44
C GLU A 42 23.07 27.69 -36.30
N ILE A 43 22.49 28.36 -37.29
CA ILE A 43 22.20 29.80 -37.23
C ILE A 43 21.24 30.11 -36.07
N ILE A 44 20.17 29.31 -35.90
CA ILE A 44 19.24 29.42 -34.76
C ILE A 44 19.96 29.25 -33.41
N MET A 45 20.86 28.27 -33.30
CA MET A 45 21.58 27.99 -32.06
C MET A 45 22.69 29.01 -31.74
N SER A 46 23.21 29.72 -32.74
CA SER A 46 24.26 30.74 -32.58
C SER A 46 23.79 32.08 -31.99
N GLY A 47 22.48 32.27 -31.79
CA GLY A 47 21.92 33.36 -30.99
C GLY A 47 22.18 34.78 -31.51
N GLN A 48 22.47 34.98 -32.80
CA GLN A 48 22.61 36.32 -33.39
C GLN A 48 21.25 37.04 -33.42
N PRO A 49 21.01 38.05 -32.56
CA PRO A 49 19.77 38.78 -32.55
C PRO A 49 19.88 39.92 -33.57
N ASN A 50 18.85 40.11 -34.40
CA ASN A 50 18.46 41.37 -35.07
C ASN A 50 18.18 41.32 -36.59
N ASN A 51 17.95 40.16 -37.21
CA ASN A 51 17.42 40.19 -38.58
C ASN A 51 16.43 39.05 -38.88
N THR A 52 15.20 39.18 -38.37
CA THR A 52 14.08 38.26 -38.67
C THR A 52 13.81 38.15 -40.17
N ASP A 53 13.97 39.23 -40.93
CA ASP A 53 13.75 39.24 -42.38
C ASP A 53 14.80 38.37 -43.10
N ASN A 54 16.06 38.46 -42.70
CA ASN A 54 17.15 37.67 -43.29
C ASN A 54 17.01 36.16 -42.98
N PHE A 55 16.45 35.83 -41.81
CA PHE A 55 16.20 34.44 -41.41
C PHE A 55 15.03 33.81 -42.16
N GLU A 56 13.91 34.53 -42.32
CA GLU A 56 12.79 34.06 -43.13
C GLU A 56 13.20 33.85 -44.59
N ASP A 57 14.02 34.74 -45.14
CA ASP A 57 14.53 34.64 -46.51
C ASP A 57 15.44 33.41 -46.71
N GLU A 58 16.27 33.05 -45.73
CA GLU A 58 17.08 31.83 -45.78
C GLU A 58 16.22 30.57 -45.74
N ILE A 59 15.19 30.53 -44.88
CA ILE A 59 14.23 29.42 -44.85
C ILE A 59 13.54 29.28 -46.21
N VAL A 60 13.03 30.39 -46.78
CA VAL A 60 12.36 30.38 -48.09
C VAL A 60 13.32 29.94 -49.19
N LYS A 61 14.60 30.33 -49.15
CA LYS A 61 15.62 29.92 -50.12
C LYS A 61 15.89 28.42 -50.06
N GLU A 62 15.98 27.85 -48.86
CA GLU A 62 16.15 26.41 -48.67
C GLU A 62 14.91 25.64 -49.16
N LEU A 63 13.71 26.09 -48.80
CA LEU A 63 12.45 25.51 -49.25
C LEU A 63 12.33 25.50 -50.78
N ARG A 64 12.70 26.60 -51.45
CA ARG A 64 12.76 26.66 -52.92
C ARG A 64 13.72 25.64 -53.52
N THR A 65 14.89 25.46 -52.89
CA THR A 65 15.91 24.52 -53.35
C THR A 65 15.42 23.09 -53.24
N GLN A 66 14.84 22.72 -52.09
CA GLN A 66 14.26 21.39 -51.89
C GLN A 66 13.09 21.12 -52.82
N PHE A 67 12.20 22.10 -53.01
CA PHE A 67 11.06 21.98 -53.91
C PHE A 67 11.49 21.82 -55.38
N ALA A 68 12.49 22.58 -55.83
CA ALA A 68 13.05 22.47 -57.18
C ALA A 68 13.72 21.11 -57.42
N ASN A 69 14.28 20.49 -56.38
CA ASN A 69 14.87 19.15 -56.42
C ASN A 69 13.82 18.02 -56.36
N GLY A 70 12.52 18.35 -56.39
CA GLY A 70 11.42 17.38 -56.40
C GLY A 70 11.18 16.72 -55.04
N LYS A 71 11.69 17.30 -53.96
CA LYS A 71 11.48 16.77 -52.62
C LYS A 71 10.08 17.14 -52.11
N GLU A 72 9.42 16.18 -51.47
CA GLU A 72 8.14 16.41 -50.80
C GLU A 72 8.36 17.26 -49.54
N ILE A 73 7.62 18.36 -49.43
CA ILE A 73 7.73 19.29 -48.31
C ILE A 73 6.45 19.20 -47.49
N ASP A 74 6.58 18.75 -46.25
CA ASP A 74 5.50 18.73 -45.27
C ASP A 74 5.62 19.94 -44.32
N VAL A 75 4.52 20.68 -44.15
CA VAL A 75 4.49 21.91 -43.35
C VAL A 75 4.74 21.61 -41.87
N PHE A 76 4.24 20.50 -41.37
CA PHE A 76 4.35 20.14 -39.96
C PHE A 76 5.77 19.70 -39.61
N GLU A 77 6.38 18.84 -40.40
CA GLU A 77 7.79 18.44 -40.25
C GLU A 77 8.71 19.65 -40.39
N THR A 78 8.45 20.54 -41.36
CA THR A 78 9.22 21.78 -41.50
C THR A 78 9.05 22.68 -40.26
N ALA A 79 7.82 22.81 -39.73
CA ALA A 79 7.54 23.60 -38.54
C ALA A 79 8.27 23.09 -37.28
N ILE A 80 8.48 21.79 -37.17
CA ILE A 80 9.28 21.18 -36.11
C ILE A 80 10.76 21.44 -36.32
N GLN A 81 11.27 21.15 -37.52
CA GLN A 81 12.70 21.18 -37.81
C GLN A 81 13.28 22.60 -37.77
N LEU A 82 12.54 23.59 -38.26
CA LEU A 82 12.99 24.96 -38.43
C LEU A 82 12.42 25.95 -37.41
N ASP A 83 11.64 25.48 -36.44
CA ASP A 83 10.94 26.33 -35.49
C ASP A 83 10.16 27.48 -36.16
N LEU A 84 9.25 27.10 -37.06
CA LEU A 84 8.41 28.08 -37.74
C LEU A 84 7.48 28.76 -36.73
N ARG A 85 7.36 30.09 -36.84
CA ARG A 85 6.55 30.91 -35.94
C ARG A 85 5.41 31.62 -36.68
N PRO A 86 4.29 31.95 -36.01
CA PRO A 86 3.14 32.62 -36.64
C PRO A 86 3.48 33.97 -37.28
N GLU A 87 4.51 34.66 -36.78
CA GLU A 87 4.94 35.96 -37.29
C GLU A 87 5.71 35.87 -38.62
N MET A 88 6.13 34.66 -39.03
CA MET A 88 6.94 34.45 -40.24
C MET A 88 6.13 34.57 -41.53
N LYS A 89 5.98 35.81 -42.03
CA LYS A 89 5.08 36.14 -43.15
C LYS A 89 5.59 35.63 -44.49
N ALA A 90 6.89 35.69 -44.75
CA ALA A 90 7.47 35.28 -46.03
C ALA A 90 7.42 33.76 -46.19
N VAL A 91 7.73 33.01 -45.12
CA VAL A 91 7.61 31.55 -45.09
C VAL A 91 6.16 31.12 -45.31
N LYS A 92 5.22 31.71 -44.56
CA LYS A 92 3.78 31.44 -44.73
C LYS A 92 3.32 31.73 -46.16
N LYS A 93 3.72 32.87 -46.72
CA LYS A 93 3.36 33.24 -48.10
C LYS A 93 3.88 32.21 -49.09
N TRP A 94 5.11 31.73 -48.91
CA TRP A 94 5.71 30.73 -49.79
C TRP A 94 4.93 29.40 -49.78
N PHE A 95 4.55 28.88 -48.61
CA PHE A 95 3.75 27.66 -48.52
C PHE A 95 2.39 27.77 -49.23
N LEU A 96 1.71 28.91 -49.07
CA LEU A 96 0.41 29.17 -49.70
C LEU A 96 0.53 29.36 -51.21
N ASP A 97 1.51 30.15 -51.68
CA ASP A 97 1.71 30.45 -53.10
C ASP A 97 2.08 29.20 -53.92
N ASN A 98 2.76 28.22 -53.29
CA ASN A 98 3.14 26.95 -53.92
C ASN A 98 2.10 25.83 -53.71
N SER A 99 0.92 26.13 -53.16
CA SER A 99 -0.15 25.16 -52.92
C SER A 99 0.27 23.93 -52.10
N ILE A 100 1.25 24.10 -51.21
CA ILE A 100 1.70 23.02 -50.31
C ILE A 100 0.65 22.76 -49.23
N CYS A 101 -0.01 23.83 -48.75
CA CYS A 101 -1.10 23.75 -47.79
C CYS A 101 -2.02 24.97 -47.91
N ASP A 102 -3.19 24.90 -47.27
CA ASP A 102 -4.06 26.05 -47.08
C ASP A 102 -3.73 26.85 -45.80
N LYS A 103 -4.48 27.93 -45.54
CA LYS A 103 -4.28 28.79 -44.35
C LYS A 103 -4.59 28.08 -43.04
N ALA A 104 -5.58 27.20 -43.02
CA ALA A 104 -6.00 26.46 -41.83
C ALA A 104 -5.02 25.33 -41.52
N GLU A 105 -4.55 24.62 -42.54
CA GLU A 105 -3.51 23.60 -42.47
C GLU A 105 -2.19 24.17 -41.96
N TYR A 106 -1.75 25.32 -42.47
CA TYR A 106 -0.55 26.00 -41.97
C TYR A 106 -0.66 26.34 -40.48
N ALA A 107 -1.77 26.95 -40.07
CA ALA A 107 -1.99 27.31 -38.67
C ALA A 107 -2.10 26.07 -37.76
N GLY A 108 -2.75 25.01 -38.26
CA GLY A 108 -2.84 23.71 -37.59
C GLY A 108 -1.48 23.07 -37.39
N ALA A 109 -0.65 23.04 -38.44
CA ALA A 109 0.70 22.50 -38.43
C ALA A 109 1.61 23.24 -37.44
N LEU A 110 1.61 24.57 -37.44
CA LEU A 110 2.37 25.37 -36.45
C LEU A 110 1.95 25.06 -35.01
N LYS A 111 0.64 24.97 -34.78
CA LYS A 111 0.11 24.64 -33.45
C LYS A 111 0.54 23.24 -33.02
N GLN A 112 0.38 22.24 -33.89
CA GLN A 112 0.78 20.87 -33.60
C GLN A 112 2.30 20.75 -33.39
N ALA A 113 3.11 21.47 -34.17
CA ALA A 113 4.56 21.51 -34.01
C ALA A 113 4.95 22.11 -32.66
N ARG A 114 4.31 23.21 -32.23
CA ARG A 114 4.50 23.78 -30.88
C ARG A 114 4.15 22.76 -29.79
N ILE A 115 3.00 22.08 -29.91
CA ILE A 115 2.58 21.05 -28.96
C ILE A 115 3.62 19.92 -28.89
N LYS A 116 4.04 19.37 -30.04
CA LYS A 116 5.03 18.28 -30.10
C LYS A 116 6.39 18.70 -29.55
N ARG A 117 6.78 19.97 -29.69
CA ARG A 117 8.03 20.49 -29.12
C ARG A 117 7.97 20.63 -27.60
N GLU A 118 6.87 21.17 -27.09
CA GLU A 118 6.67 21.41 -25.65
C GLU A 118 6.42 20.12 -24.87
N LEU A 119 5.72 19.15 -25.48
CA LEU A 119 5.34 17.90 -24.82
C LEU A 119 6.17 16.68 -25.24
N GLY A 120 6.85 16.75 -26.38
CA GLY A 120 7.46 15.59 -27.05
C GLY A 120 6.47 14.77 -27.90
N TYR A 121 5.17 15.03 -27.81
CA TYR A 121 4.11 14.30 -28.51
C TYR A 121 2.86 15.17 -28.70
N ILE A 122 1.88 14.70 -29.48
CA ILE A 122 0.60 15.38 -29.67
C ILE A 122 -0.51 14.56 -29.01
N PRO A 123 -1.05 14.97 -27.86
CA PRO A 123 -2.11 14.23 -27.18
C PRO A 123 -3.38 14.20 -28.01
N LYS A 124 -3.94 13.00 -28.20
CA LYS A 124 -5.27 12.82 -28.83
C LYS A 124 -6.41 12.85 -27.82
N THR A 125 -6.12 12.57 -26.55
CA THR A 125 -7.10 12.51 -25.45
C THR A 125 -6.55 13.18 -24.20
N ALA A 126 -7.43 13.60 -23.28
CA ALA A 126 -7.02 14.13 -21.98
C ALA A 126 -6.25 13.08 -21.16
N VAL A 127 -6.59 11.80 -21.28
CA VAL A 127 -5.85 10.69 -20.63
C VAL A 127 -4.42 10.62 -21.13
N GLU A 128 -4.22 10.59 -22.46
CA GLU A 128 -2.86 10.57 -23.03
C GLU A 128 -2.05 11.81 -22.63
N TYR A 129 -2.71 12.97 -22.59
CA TYR A 129 -2.09 14.23 -22.15
C TYR A 129 -1.60 14.14 -20.70
N VAL A 130 -2.46 13.70 -19.78
CA VAL A 130 -2.13 13.58 -18.36
C VAL A 130 -1.05 12.53 -18.15
N ASP A 131 -1.22 11.31 -18.69
CA ASP A 131 -0.28 10.20 -18.50
C ASP A 131 1.15 10.57 -18.93
N LYS A 132 1.29 11.12 -20.14
CA LYS A 132 2.61 11.47 -20.67
C LYS A 132 3.17 12.74 -20.03
N TRP A 133 2.35 13.70 -19.63
CA TRP A 133 2.81 14.87 -18.86
C TRP A 133 3.41 14.43 -17.51
N ILE A 134 2.70 13.57 -16.78
CA ILE A 134 3.16 13.02 -15.50
C ILE A 134 4.45 12.23 -15.70
N ALA A 135 4.51 11.37 -16.72
CA ALA A 135 5.72 10.60 -17.04
C ALA A 135 6.91 11.51 -17.39
N HIS A 136 6.69 12.53 -18.22
CA HIS A 136 7.73 13.50 -18.60
C HIS A 136 8.26 14.28 -17.40
N ASN A 137 7.36 14.71 -16.50
CA ASN A 137 7.70 15.41 -15.28
C ASN A 137 8.15 14.49 -14.14
N LYS A 138 8.26 13.17 -14.38
CA LYS A 138 8.66 12.15 -13.41
C LYS A 138 7.87 12.23 -12.11
N ILE A 139 6.56 12.42 -12.22
CA ILE A 139 5.66 12.46 -11.07
C ILE A 139 5.30 11.03 -10.68
N SER A 140 5.56 10.67 -9.42
CA SER A 140 5.17 9.39 -8.83
C SER A 140 4.23 9.60 -7.65
N VAL A 141 3.52 8.54 -7.28
CA VAL A 141 2.62 8.51 -6.12
C VAL A 141 2.87 7.24 -5.33
N ASN A 142 2.97 7.35 -4.00
CA ASN A 142 3.03 6.19 -3.13
C ASN A 142 1.62 5.74 -2.71
N TYR A 143 1.50 4.58 -2.06
CA TYR A 143 0.19 4.08 -1.64
C TYR A 143 -0.51 4.96 -0.58
N GLN A 144 0.25 5.77 0.16
CA GLN A 144 -0.26 6.78 1.09
C GLN A 144 -0.73 8.06 0.38
N GLN A 145 -0.84 8.05 -0.96
CA GLN A 145 -1.35 9.15 -1.77
C GLN A 145 -0.44 10.40 -1.79
N ILE A 146 0.81 10.26 -1.34
CA ILE A 146 1.81 11.31 -1.40
C ILE A 146 2.42 11.30 -2.80
N MET A 147 2.30 12.42 -3.51
CA MET A 147 2.90 12.60 -4.83
C MET A 147 4.21 13.38 -4.74
N LYS A 148 5.20 12.98 -5.52
CA LYS A 148 6.51 13.63 -5.58
C LYS A 148 6.98 13.77 -7.01
N GLN A 149 7.81 14.78 -7.26
CA GLN A 149 8.54 14.93 -8.51
C GLN A 149 9.93 14.33 -8.37
N GLU A 150 10.26 13.31 -9.16
CA GLU A 150 11.56 12.63 -9.11
C GLU A 150 12.58 13.33 -10.01
N ILE A 151 12.79 14.63 -9.79
CA ILE A 151 13.77 15.44 -10.50
C ILE A 151 14.87 15.87 -9.52
N PRO A 152 16.16 15.81 -9.91
CA PRO A 152 17.26 16.31 -9.09
C PRO A 152 17.03 17.75 -8.63
N ALA A 153 17.41 18.07 -7.40
CA ALA A 153 17.34 19.43 -6.89
C ALA A 153 18.06 20.41 -7.83
N GLN A 154 17.46 21.59 -8.04
CA GLN A 154 18.07 22.70 -8.75
C GLN A 154 18.15 23.93 -7.86
N LEU A 155 19.32 24.57 -7.86
CA LEU A 155 19.60 25.83 -7.17
C LEU A 155 19.96 26.87 -8.23
N ASP A 156 19.21 27.97 -8.29
CA ASP A 156 19.37 29.03 -9.29
C ASP A 156 19.41 28.52 -10.75
N GLY A 157 18.60 27.49 -11.05
CA GLY A 157 18.52 26.87 -12.37
C GLY A 157 19.65 25.89 -12.70
N VAL A 158 20.53 25.58 -11.74
CA VAL A 158 21.63 24.62 -11.90
C VAL A 158 21.36 23.38 -11.06
N GLU A 159 21.51 22.20 -11.67
CA GLU A 159 21.38 20.92 -10.97
C GLU A 159 22.43 20.75 -9.87
N VAL A 160 21.98 20.30 -8.69
CA VAL A 160 22.85 20.07 -7.54
C VAL A 160 23.62 18.76 -7.74
N THR A 161 24.90 18.89 -8.04
CA THR A 161 25.80 17.74 -8.26
C THR A 161 26.14 17.00 -6.97
N ALA A 162 26.59 15.74 -7.10
CA ALA A 162 27.08 14.95 -5.97
C ALA A 162 28.26 15.60 -5.23
N ASP A 163 29.08 16.40 -5.93
CA ASP A 163 30.17 17.14 -5.31
C ASP A 163 29.66 18.34 -4.49
N ALA A 164 28.67 19.07 -5.01
CA ALA A 164 28.02 20.18 -4.29
C ALA A 164 27.33 19.72 -3.00
N ARG A 165 26.81 18.48 -2.97
CA ARG A 165 26.22 17.85 -1.77
C ARG A 165 27.21 17.54 -0.65
N LYS A 166 28.52 17.68 -0.87
CA LYS A 166 29.49 17.57 0.23
C LYS A 166 29.33 18.73 1.22
N ASP A 167 28.79 19.86 0.79
CA ASP A 167 28.37 20.93 1.69
C ASP A 167 27.03 20.57 2.35
N LYS A 168 27.00 20.54 3.69
CA LYS A 168 25.83 20.13 4.47
C LYS A 168 24.63 21.06 4.29
N THR A 169 24.86 22.33 4.02
CA THR A 169 23.79 23.31 3.78
C THR A 169 23.17 23.05 2.41
N ILE A 170 24.00 22.86 1.39
CA ILE A 170 23.54 22.54 0.03
C ILE A 170 22.80 21.20 0.02
N ASP A 171 23.32 20.17 0.68
CA ASP A 171 22.62 18.88 0.80
C ASP A 171 21.28 19.02 1.54
N GLY A 172 21.24 19.83 2.61
CA GLY A 172 20.01 20.14 3.32
C GLY A 172 18.96 20.80 2.43
N ILE A 173 19.35 21.82 1.65
CA ILE A 173 18.44 22.51 0.73
C ILE A 173 17.98 21.57 -0.39
N ALA A 174 18.90 20.81 -1.00
CA ALA A 174 18.58 19.85 -2.05
C ALA A 174 17.55 18.82 -1.58
N ARG A 175 17.72 18.28 -0.36
CA ARG A 175 16.76 17.34 0.25
C ARG A 175 15.38 17.96 0.48
N ILE A 176 15.29 19.25 0.82
CA ILE A 176 14.00 19.92 0.98
C ILE A 176 13.29 20.03 -0.38
N ILE A 177 14.03 20.42 -1.43
CA ILE A 177 13.49 20.51 -2.80
C ILE A 177 13.01 19.14 -3.28
N GLU A 178 13.83 18.10 -3.10
CA GLU A 178 13.52 16.73 -3.57
C GLU A 178 12.42 16.05 -2.77
N ASN A 179 12.21 16.44 -1.51
CA ASN A 179 11.10 15.95 -0.71
C ASN A 179 9.83 16.80 -0.86
N SER A 180 9.83 17.80 -1.74
CA SER A 180 8.63 18.60 -1.97
C SER A 180 7.49 17.73 -2.52
N GLU A 181 6.35 17.81 -1.83
CA GLU A 181 5.15 17.06 -2.19
C GLU A 181 4.30 17.85 -3.19
N ILE A 182 3.79 17.17 -4.20
CA ILE A 182 2.84 17.74 -5.15
C ILE A 182 1.44 17.49 -4.63
N ASN A 183 0.63 18.55 -4.55
CA ASN A 183 -0.79 18.42 -4.26
C ASN A 183 -1.59 18.14 -5.55
N ILE A 184 -2.57 17.23 -5.49
CA ILE A 184 -3.43 16.87 -6.65
C ILE A 184 -4.18 18.07 -7.24
N ALA A 185 -4.61 19.01 -6.40
CA ALA A 185 -5.26 20.24 -6.83
C ALA A 185 -4.29 21.16 -7.59
N THR A 186 -3.02 21.21 -7.15
CA THR A 186 -1.96 21.97 -7.84
C THR A 186 -1.64 21.32 -9.18
N LEU A 187 -1.43 20.00 -9.21
CA LEU A 187 -1.21 19.25 -10.45
C LEU A 187 -2.34 19.48 -11.46
N GLY A 188 -3.60 19.38 -11.01
CA GLY A 188 -4.76 19.62 -11.86
C GLY A 188 -4.91 21.06 -12.31
N ARG A 189 -4.42 22.04 -11.54
CA ARG A 189 -4.34 23.44 -11.99
C ARG A 189 -3.27 23.60 -13.07
N ASP A 190 -2.07 23.06 -12.86
CA ASP A 190 -0.94 23.23 -13.77
C ASP A 190 -1.20 22.56 -15.13
N LEU A 191 -1.78 21.36 -15.13
CA LEU A 191 -2.21 20.68 -16.34
C LEU A 191 -3.26 21.49 -17.12
N ARG A 192 -4.22 22.12 -16.44
CA ARG A 192 -5.23 22.98 -17.09
C ARG A 192 -4.62 24.25 -17.67
N LEU A 193 -3.74 24.91 -16.93
CA LEU A 193 -3.03 26.10 -17.40
C LEU A 193 -2.19 25.77 -18.64
N LYS A 194 -1.43 24.67 -18.61
CA LYS A 194 -0.62 24.27 -19.76
C LYS A 194 -1.47 23.83 -20.95
N ALA A 195 -2.57 23.10 -20.72
CA ALA A 195 -3.52 22.76 -21.78
C ALA A 195 -4.08 24.01 -22.47
N ALA A 196 -4.45 25.05 -21.69
CA ALA A 196 -4.90 26.32 -22.23
C ALA A 196 -3.80 27.05 -23.01
N GLU A 197 -2.58 27.08 -22.49
CA GLU A 197 -1.40 27.71 -23.13
C GLU A 197 -1.09 27.08 -24.51
N LEU A 198 -1.20 25.76 -24.61
CA LEU A 198 -1.01 24.97 -25.84
C LEU A 198 -2.26 24.95 -26.74
N GLY A 199 -3.37 25.51 -26.27
CA GLY A 199 -4.65 25.50 -26.96
C GLY A 199 -5.25 24.11 -27.15
N LEU A 200 -4.94 23.16 -26.26
CA LEU A 200 -5.56 21.84 -26.27
C LEU A 200 -7.07 21.98 -25.99
N ARG A 201 -7.91 21.29 -26.78
CA ARG A 201 -9.37 21.42 -26.71
C ARG A 201 -9.99 20.40 -25.75
N PHE A 202 -9.41 20.24 -24.56
CA PHE A 202 -9.96 19.40 -23.51
C PHE A 202 -10.76 20.25 -22.53
N ARG A 203 -11.92 19.74 -22.08
CA ARG A 203 -12.69 20.37 -21.01
C ARG A 203 -11.98 20.12 -19.67
N ASP A 204 -12.14 21.05 -18.73
CA ASP A 204 -11.62 20.90 -17.37
C ASP A 204 -12.00 19.56 -16.73
N SER A 205 -13.26 19.13 -16.90
CA SER A 205 -13.74 17.84 -16.37
C SER A 205 -13.01 16.64 -16.99
N GLU A 206 -12.65 16.70 -18.28
CA GLU A 206 -11.93 15.59 -18.94
C GLU A 206 -10.50 15.47 -18.42
N ILE A 207 -9.87 16.59 -18.05
CA ILE A 207 -8.56 16.60 -17.41
C ILE A 207 -8.68 16.07 -15.97
N SER A 208 -9.69 16.51 -15.21
CA SER A 208 -9.96 16.00 -13.86
C SER A 208 -10.20 14.48 -13.86
N ASP A 209 -11.10 13.98 -14.71
CA ASP A 209 -11.38 12.54 -14.84
C ASP A 209 -10.12 11.74 -15.25
N ALA A 210 -9.27 12.32 -16.10
CA ALA A 210 -8.00 11.71 -16.51
C ALA A 210 -6.99 11.62 -15.35
N ILE A 211 -6.92 12.66 -14.50
CA ILE A 211 -6.08 12.66 -13.29
C ILE A 211 -6.56 11.60 -12.31
N ASP A 212 -7.87 11.54 -12.04
CA ASP A 212 -8.45 10.54 -11.14
C ASP A 212 -8.17 9.12 -11.64
N LYS A 213 -8.35 8.88 -12.94
CA LYS A 213 -8.04 7.59 -13.57
C LYS A 213 -6.55 7.23 -13.46
N TRP A 214 -5.66 8.19 -13.72
CA TRP A 214 -4.22 7.98 -13.57
C TRP A 214 -3.89 7.61 -12.12
N PHE A 215 -4.44 8.35 -11.16
CA PHE A 215 -4.20 8.17 -9.74
C PHE A 215 -4.65 6.78 -9.26
N GLU A 216 -5.85 6.34 -9.62
CA GLU A 216 -6.33 4.98 -9.33
C GLU A 216 -5.44 3.89 -9.95
N THR A 217 -5.01 4.10 -11.20
CA THR A 217 -4.14 3.16 -11.90
C THR A 217 -2.77 3.07 -11.24
N ALA A 218 -2.21 4.21 -10.84
CA ALA A 218 -0.91 4.31 -10.19
C ALA A 218 -0.92 3.67 -8.80
N LEU A 219 -1.95 3.89 -7.98
CA LEU A 219 -2.10 3.22 -6.68
C LEU A 219 -2.18 1.70 -6.82
N ASN A 220 -2.98 1.19 -7.76
CA ASN A 220 -3.10 -0.25 -8.01
C ASN A 220 -1.76 -0.85 -8.48
N ARG A 221 -1.06 -0.16 -9.38
CA ARG A 221 0.27 -0.58 -9.83
C ARG A 221 1.26 -0.60 -8.68
N ARG A 222 1.20 0.39 -7.78
CA ARG A 222 2.09 0.46 -6.63
C ARG A 222 1.94 -0.74 -5.68
N VAL A 223 0.72 -1.21 -5.45
CA VAL A 223 0.48 -2.45 -4.68
C VAL A 223 1.15 -3.65 -5.34
N VAL A 224 1.07 -3.75 -6.67
CA VAL A 224 1.72 -4.82 -7.45
C VAL A 224 3.25 -4.71 -7.34
N ASP A 225 3.81 -3.51 -7.46
CA ASP A 225 5.25 -3.27 -7.38
C ASP A 225 5.81 -3.60 -5.98
N VAL A 226 5.08 -3.24 -4.92
CA VAL A 226 5.44 -3.63 -3.54
C VAL A 226 5.34 -5.15 -3.39
N PHE A 227 4.23 -5.76 -3.82
CA PHE A 227 4.05 -7.21 -3.74
C PHE A 227 5.17 -7.98 -4.45
N ALA A 228 5.55 -7.56 -5.66
CA ALA A 228 6.61 -8.18 -6.44
C ALA A 228 7.96 -8.18 -5.71
N GLN A 229 8.23 -7.19 -4.87
CA GLN A 229 9.47 -7.11 -4.07
C GLN A 229 9.47 -8.07 -2.88
N ILE A 230 8.30 -8.34 -2.28
CA ILE A 230 8.12 -9.15 -1.06
C ILE A 230 7.60 -10.57 -1.32
N ALA A 231 7.24 -10.88 -2.57
CA ALA A 231 6.70 -12.17 -2.99
C ALA A 231 7.67 -13.31 -2.64
N PHE A 232 7.13 -14.50 -2.36
CA PHE A 232 7.98 -15.61 -1.97
C PHE A 232 8.95 -15.95 -3.09
N THR A 233 10.24 -15.85 -2.79
CA THR A 233 11.27 -16.34 -3.68
C THR A 233 11.77 -17.63 -3.05
N GLY A 234 11.52 -18.76 -3.70
CA GLY A 234 12.09 -20.06 -3.31
C GLY A 234 13.63 -20.12 -3.35
N SER A 235 14.31 -18.97 -3.56
CA SER A 235 15.68 -18.85 -4.11
C SER A 235 16.70 -17.93 -3.38
N PRO A 236 16.48 -17.31 -2.20
CA PRO A 236 17.62 -16.93 -1.36
C PRO A 236 18.32 -18.20 -0.88
N LYS A 237 19.66 -18.17 -0.71
CA LYS A 237 20.36 -19.28 -0.06
C LYS A 237 19.66 -19.54 1.26
N ALA A 238 19.17 -20.76 1.49
CA ALA A 238 18.36 -21.10 2.68
C ALA A 238 19.01 -20.65 4.00
N LYS A 239 20.35 -20.57 4.02
CA LYS A 239 21.14 -20.03 5.11
C LYS A 239 20.86 -18.55 5.41
N ASP A 240 20.83 -17.67 4.41
CA ASP A 240 20.60 -16.23 4.62
C ASP A 240 19.21 -15.96 5.21
N LYS A 241 18.22 -16.81 4.89
CA LYS A 241 16.88 -16.77 5.50
C LYS A 241 16.91 -17.19 6.96
N LEU A 242 17.66 -18.24 7.29
CA LEU A 242 17.76 -18.76 8.65
C LEU A 242 18.47 -17.74 9.55
N ASP A 243 19.61 -17.22 9.11
CA ASP A 243 20.40 -16.22 9.84
C ASP A 243 19.56 -14.95 10.11
N ALA A 244 18.70 -14.55 9.14
CA ALA A 244 17.79 -13.42 9.30
C ALA A 244 16.72 -13.65 10.40
N TRP A 245 16.11 -14.84 10.43
CA TRP A 245 15.12 -15.17 11.46
C TRP A 245 15.75 -15.38 12.83
N ASP A 246 16.96 -15.91 12.91
CA ASP A 246 17.70 -16.03 14.17
C ASP A 246 18.04 -14.65 14.76
N ALA A 247 18.46 -13.70 13.92
CA ALA A 247 18.70 -12.30 14.34
C ALA A 247 17.43 -11.59 14.81
N VAL A 248 16.28 -11.92 14.21
CA VAL A 248 14.96 -11.43 14.67
C VAL A 248 14.58 -12.07 16.00
N ALA A 249 14.69 -13.40 16.11
CA ALA A 249 14.33 -14.13 17.32
C ALA A 249 15.17 -13.72 18.53
N SER A 250 16.44 -13.36 18.32
CA SER A 250 17.34 -12.89 19.39
C SER A 250 16.90 -11.57 20.03
N GLN A 251 15.97 -10.84 19.41
CA GLN A 251 15.40 -9.60 19.98
C GLN A 251 14.30 -9.88 21.01
N PHE A 252 13.89 -11.14 21.18
CA PHE A 252 12.79 -11.54 22.07
C PHE A 252 13.28 -12.41 23.23
N GLU A 253 12.53 -12.37 24.33
CA GLU A 253 12.75 -13.25 25.47
C GLU A 253 12.15 -14.63 25.17
N VAL A 254 13.02 -15.65 25.15
CA VAL A 254 12.67 -17.03 24.82
C VAL A 254 12.71 -17.97 26.05
N SER A 255 12.58 -17.41 27.25
CA SER A 255 12.52 -18.19 28.50
C SER A 255 11.16 -18.87 28.69
N GLU A 256 10.08 -18.16 28.36
CA GLU A 256 8.68 -18.64 28.46
C GLU A 256 8.16 -19.18 27.12
N THR A 257 8.77 -18.78 26.00
CA THR A 257 8.41 -19.22 24.64
C THR A 257 9.66 -19.63 23.87
N SER A 258 9.57 -20.43 22.81
CA SER A 258 10.75 -20.80 22.02
C SER A 258 11.06 -19.78 20.92
N ALA A 259 12.31 -19.72 20.44
CA ALA A 259 12.66 -18.94 19.25
C ALA A 259 11.80 -19.34 18.03
N ALA A 260 11.53 -20.65 17.88
CA ALA A 260 10.65 -21.17 16.85
C ALA A 260 9.21 -20.64 16.97
N PHE A 261 8.71 -20.45 18.20
CA PHE A 261 7.41 -19.85 18.46
C PHE A 261 7.34 -18.39 17.98
N VAL A 262 8.33 -17.58 18.37
CA VAL A 262 8.44 -16.17 17.95
C VAL A 262 8.48 -16.06 16.43
N VAL A 263 9.36 -16.84 15.79
CA VAL A 263 9.50 -16.87 14.32
C VAL A 263 8.19 -17.28 13.65
N ALA A 264 7.52 -18.33 14.11
CA ALA A 264 6.26 -18.79 13.52
C ALA A 264 5.14 -17.73 13.63
N VAL A 265 5.07 -17.01 14.75
CA VAL A 265 4.09 -15.91 14.93
C VAL A 265 4.38 -14.74 13.99
N LEU A 266 5.64 -14.33 13.84
CA LEU A 266 6.01 -13.23 12.95
C LEU A 266 5.88 -13.63 11.46
N GLN A 267 6.22 -14.88 11.11
CA GLN A 267 5.94 -15.43 9.79
C GLN A 267 4.44 -15.48 9.50
N LYS A 268 3.61 -15.84 10.48
CA LYS A 268 2.15 -15.80 10.37
C LYS A 268 1.65 -14.39 10.08
N PHE A 269 2.22 -13.37 10.71
CA PHE A 269 1.87 -11.98 10.42
C PHE A 269 2.16 -11.64 8.94
N ILE A 270 3.38 -11.89 8.46
CA ILE A 270 3.77 -11.68 7.05
C ILE A 270 2.86 -12.48 6.10
N TRP A 271 2.63 -13.75 6.40
CA TRP A 271 1.78 -14.66 5.62
C TRP A 271 0.35 -14.11 5.46
N GLN A 272 -0.24 -13.58 6.53
CA GLN A 272 -1.57 -12.94 6.48
C GLN A 272 -1.57 -11.70 5.60
N VAL A 273 -0.56 -10.82 5.73
CA VAL A 273 -0.47 -9.60 4.91
C VAL A 273 -0.42 -9.97 3.43
N LYS A 274 0.53 -10.82 3.04
CA LYS A 274 0.71 -11.23 1.64
C LYS A 274 -0.55 -11.87 1.08
N ARG A 275 -1.22 -12.75 1.83
CA ARG A 275 -2.47 -13.38 1.39
C ARG A 275 -3.61 -12.37 1.22
N LYS A 276 -3.73 -11.35 2.07
CA LYS A 276 -4.72 -10.28 1.85
C LYS A 276 -4.42 -9.47 0.60
N MET A 277 -3.14 -9.19 0.30
CA MET A 277 -2.74 -8.49 -0.94
C MET A 277 -3.16 -9.23 -2.20
N ILE A 278 -3.00 -10.55 -2.25
CA ILE A 278 -3.40 -11.38 -3.41
C ILE A 278 -4.81 -11.98 -3.28
N GLY A 279 -5.55 -11.60 -2.24
CA GLY A 279 -6.93 -11.99 -2.02
C GLY A 279 -7.17 -13.45 -1.63
N LEU A 280 -6.17 -14.17 -1.13
CA LEU A 280 -6.29 -15.52 -0.59
C LEU A 280 -6.93 -15.55 0.81
N PRO A 281 -7.63 -16.64 1.17
CA PRO A 281 -8.27 -16.77 2.49
C PRO A 281 -7.23 -16.99 3.59
N ILE A 282 -7.56 -16.58 4.83
CA ILE A 282 -6.73 -16.75 6.03
C ILE A 282 -7.42 -17.69 7.01
N SER A 283 -6.69 -18.73 7.42
CA SER A 283 -7.02 -19.53 8.61
C SER A 283 -6.57 -18.78 9.86
N ASN A 284 -7.36 -18.85 10.94
CA ASN A 284 -7.00 -18.38 12.29
C ASN A 284 -6.28 -17.01 12.30
N HIS A 285 -7.07 -15.94 12.17
CA HIS A 285 -6.53 -14.59 12.23
C HIS A 285 -5.76 -14.36 13.54
N LEU A 286 -4.54 -13.83 13.42
CA LEU A 286 -3.63 -13.63 14.56
C LEU A 286 -2.96 -12.26 14.47
N MET A 287 -3.04 -11.50 15.56
CA MET A 287 -2.40 -10.21 15.78
C MET A 287 -1.29 -10.38 16.81
N PRO A 288 -0.01 -10.24 16.41
CA PRO A 288 1.09 -10.17 17.35
C PRO A 288 1.04 -8.85 18.12
N VAL A 289 1.29 -8.95 19.43
CA VAL A 289 1.46 -7.82 20.34
C VAL A 289 2.82 -7.93 20.99
N ILE A 290 3.71 -7.01 20.66
CA ILE A 290 5.08 -6.97 21.16
C ILE A 290 5.09 -6.23 22.50
N LEU A 291 5.35 -6.97 23.57
CA LEU A 291 5.35 -6.50 24.95
C LEU A 291 6.76 -6.21 25.43
N GLY A 292 6.92 -5.19 26.26
CA GLY A 292 8.18 -4.95 26.97
C GLY A 292 8.32 -3.52 27.45
N PRO A 293 9.39 -3.18 28.19
CA PRO A 293 9.55 -1.86 28.80
C PRO A 293 9.53 -0.73 27.78
N GLN A 294 9.17 0.49 28.21
CA GLN A 294 9.24 1.66 27.34
C GLN A 294 10.71 1.97 27.01
N GLY A 295 10.97 2.49 25.81
CA GLY A 295 12.32 2.93 25.42
C GLY A 295 13.28 1.83 24.96
N VAL A 296 12.89 0.56 24.95
CA VAL A 296 13.75 -0.55 24.46
C VAL A 296 13.73 -0.72 22.93
N GLY A 297 13.00 0.12 22.20
CA GLY A 297 13.00 0.10 20.72
C GLY A 297 12.05 -0.91 20.06
N LYS A 298 11.00 -1.38 20.75
CA LYS A 298 9.96 -2.28 20.17
C LYS A 298 9.32 -1.70 18.90
N SER A 299 8.92 -0.42 18.98
CA SER A 299 8.33 0.34 17.90
C SER A 299 9.27 0.48 16.71
N THR A 300 10.53 0.77 16.99
CA THR A 300 11.61 0.83 16.00
C THR A 300 11.82 -0.52 15.33
N PHE A 301 11.82 -1.62 16.08
CA PHE A 301 11.91 -2.97 15.52
C PHE A 301 10.73 -3.26 14.57
N VAL A 302 9.50 -2.95 14.98
CA VAL A 302 8.34 -3.17 14.12
C VAL A 302 8.43 -2.32 12.84
N ARG A 303 8.68 -1.02 12.96
CA ARG A 303 8.72 -0.10 11.81
C ARG A 303 9.89 -0.39 10.88
N ASP A 304 11.10 -0.41 11.43
CA ASP A 304 12.34 -0.36 10.65
C ASP A 304 12.80 -1.74 10.19
N ILE A 305 12.35 -2.81 10.86
CA ILE A 305 12.70 -4.19 10.50
C ILE A 305 11.51 -4.95 9.93
N MET A 306 10.39 -5.01 10.65
CA MET A 306 9.26 -5.85 10.21
C MET A 306 8.45 -5.21 9.08
N LEU A 307 8.20 -3.90 9.14
CA LEU A 307 7.28 -3.21 8.24
C LEU A 307 7.96 -2.43 7.13
N GLN A 308 9.27 -2.25 7.17
CA GLN A 308 10.02 -1.46 6.18
C GLN A 308 9.67 -1.82 4.71
N PRO A 309 9.56 -3.09 4.30
CA PRO A 309 9.20 -3.42 2.91
C PRO A 309 7.77 -3.04 2.50
N VAL A 310 6.89 -2.78 3.47
CA VAL A 310 5.48 -2.47 3.28
C VAL A 310 5.07 -1.18 4.02
N GLU A 311 6.03 -0.29 4.27
CA GLU A 311 5.83 0.91 5.09
C GLU A 311 4.70 1.80 4.51
N GLU A 312 4.70 2.00 3.20
CA GLU A 312 3.65 2.75 2.51
C GLU A 312 2.28 2.06 2.49
N LEU A 313 2.23 0.75 2.75
CA LEU A 313 0.99 -0.02 2.90
C LEU A 313 0.53 -0.10 4.37
N THR A 314 1.27 0.56 5.26
CA THR A 314 1.04 0.58 6.71
C THR A 314 0.35 1.87 7.12
N GLY A 315 -0.74 1.75 7.87
CA GLY A 315 -1.37 2.86 8.59
C GLY A 315 -1.14 2.76 10.09
N ALA A 316 -0.93 3.89 10.75
CA ALA A 316 -1.00 3.97 12.21
C ALA A 316 -2.47 4.01 12.65
N THR A 317 -2.81 3.29 13.73
CA THR A 317 -4.18 3.31 14.28
C THR A 317 -4.17 3.06 15.79
N ASP A 318 -5.33 3.24 16.41
CA ASP A 318 -5.63 2.82 17.78
C ASP A 318 -7.01 2.14 17.83
N PHE A 319 -7.38 1.63 19.00
CA PHE A 319 -8.68 0.95 19.14
C PHE A 319 -9.89 1.84 18.85
N LYS A 320 -9.83 3.13 19.19
CA LYS A 320 -10.94 4.07 18.95
C LYS A 320 -11.10 4.36 17.45
N MET A 321 -9.97 4.55 16.77
CA MET A 321 -9.92 4.75 15.33
C MET A 321 -10.43 3.52 14.57
N ILE A 322 -10.18 2.31 15.07
CA ILE A 322 -10.72 1.08 14.49
C ILE A 322 -12.24 1.03 14.62
N GLU A 323 -12.81 1.45 15.75
CA GLU A 323 -14.27 1.44 15.95
C GLU A 323 -14.98 2.47 15.09
N GLU A 324 -14.39 3.64 14.86
CA GLU A 324 -15.05 4.76 14.20
C GLU A 324 -15.41 4.45 12.73
N ASP A 325 -16.71 4.34 12.43
CA ASP A 325 -17.24 4.04 11.09
C ASP A 325 -16.95 5.12 10.03
N ARG A 326 -16.46 6.28 10.45
CA ARG A 326 -16.02 7.36 9.54
C ARG A 326 -14.59 7.14 9.07
N ASN A 327 -13.77 6.44 9.86
CA ASN A 327 -12.39 6.17 9.54
C ASN A 327 -12.28 4.93 8.63
N THR A 328 -12.91 5.05 7.46
CA THR A 328 -12.96 3.96 6.48
C THR A 328 -11.69 3.84 5.65
N GLU A 329 -10.96 4.94 5.51
CA GLU A 329 -9.76 5.01 4.67
C GLU A 329 -8.62 4.14 5.20
N GLN A 330 -8.50 3.99 6.52
CA GLN A 330 -7.50 3.10 7.13
C GLN A 330 -7.59 1.65 6.66
N TRP A 331 -8.79 1.19 6.24
CA TRP A 331 -9.00 -0.18 5.75
C TRP A 331 -8.44 -0.43 4.35
N ARG A 332 -7.99 0.63 3.65
CA ARG A 332 -7.19 0.49 2.42
C ARG A 332 -5.80 -0.05 2.70
N ASN A 333 -5.26 0.17 3.90
CA ASN A 333 -3.95 -0.33 4.29
C ASN A 333 -3.97 -1.86 4.45
N TYR A 334 -2.83 -2.48 4.15
CA TYR A 334 -2.64 -3.92 4.35
C TYR A 334 -2.08 -4.23 5.74
N VAL A 335 -1.46 -3.24 6.39
CA VAL A 335 -1.04 -3.32 7.78
C VAL A 335 -1.62 -2.16 8.57
N LEU A 336 -2.12 -2.45 9.77
CA LEU A 336 -2.47 -1.45 10.76
C LEU A 336 -1.59 -1.65 12.00
N PHE A 337 -0.75 -0.65 12.29
CA PHE A 337 0.19 -0.68 13.40
C PHE A 337 -0.33 0.14 14.59
N LEU A 338 -0.40 -0.51 15.76
CA LEU A 338 -0.77 0.09 17.03
C LEU A 338 0.49 0.29 17.89
N ASP A 339 1.13 1.45 17.76
CA ASP A 339 2.45 1.73 18.38
C ASP A 339 2.42 1.80 19.92
N GLU A 340 1.27 2.22 20.47
CA GLU A 340 1.01 2.21 21.91
C GLU A 340 -0.41 1.74 22.16
N MET A 341 -0.58 0.45 22.42
CA MET A 341 -1.88 -0.07 22.81
C MET A 341 -2.27 0.50 24.17
N GLY A 342 -3.21 1.44 24.15
CA GLY A 342 -3.90 1.94 25.34
C GLY A 342 -4.87 0.91 25.91
N PHE A 343 -5.47 1.22 27.05
CA PHE A 343 -6.55 0.40 27.62
C PHE A 343 -7.76 0.43 26.69
N ALA A 344 -8.25 -0.75 26.30
CA ALA A 344 -9.46 -0.93 25.53
C ALA A 344 -10.60 -1.39 26.44
N GLY A 345 -11.79 -0.79 26.30
CA GLY A 345 -12.99 -1.34 26.93
C GLY A 345 -13.36 -2.71 26.34
N LYS A 346 -14.20 -3.48 27.05
CA LYS A 346 -14.70 -4.79 26.54
C LYS A 346 -15.43 -4.64 25.20
N ALA A 347 -16.18 -3.55 25.02
CA ALA A 347 -16.87 -3.24 23.77
C ALA A 347 -15.88 -3.05 22.60
N ASP A 348 -14.82 -2.27 22.84
CA ASP A 348 -13.75 -1.98 21.89
C ASP A 348 -13.07 -3.27 21.40
N ILE A 349 -12.81 -4.20 22.31
CA ILE A 349 -12.16 -5.49 22.02
C ILE A 349 -13.05 -6.37 21.13
N ASP A 350 -14.34 -6.45 21.43
CA ASP A 350 -15.28 -7.25 20.63
C ASP A 350 -15.47 -6.65 19.23
N ALA A 351 -15.56 -5.32 19.14
CA ALA A 351 -15.61 -4.61 17.87
C ALA A 351 -14.35 -4.89 17.02
N VAL A 352 -13.17 -4.82 17.64
CA VAL A 352 -11.89 -5.09 16.96
C VAL A 352 -11.82 -6.55 16.51
N LYS A 353 -12.22 -7.53 17.32
CA LYS A 353 -12.26 -8.95 16.92
C LYS A 353 -13.17 -9.20 15.73
N ASN A 354 -14.33 -8.56 15.72
CA ASN A 354 -15.25 -8.62 14.60
C ASN A 354 -14.61 -8.01 13.35
N LYS A 355 -13.95 -6.84 13.45
CA LYS A 355 -13.27 -6.21 12.30
C LYS A 355 -12.03 -6.98 11.84
N ILE A 356 -11.28 -7.65 12.73
CA ILE A 356 -10.13 -8.50 12.36
C ILE A 356 -10.57 -9.67 11.47
N THR A 357 -11.76 -10.23 11.72
CA THR A 357 -12.25 -11.45 11.07
C THR A 357 -13.27 -11.20 9.96
N ALA A 358 -13.83 -10.00 9.89
CA ALA A 358 -14.82 -9.65 8.88
C ALA A 358 -14.22 -9.69 7.46
N PRO A 359 -14.96 -10.19 6.45
CA PRO A 359 -14.51 -10.15 5.06
C PRO A 359 -14.52 -8.72 4.49
N SER A 360 -15.38 -7.85 5.05
CA SER A 360 -15.56 -6.47 4.62
C SER A 360 -15.97 -5.59 5.79
N VAL A 361 -15.56 -4.33 5.76
CA VAL A 361 -16.00 -3.29 6.69
C VAL A 361 -16.89 -2.32 5.94
N THR A 362 -18.08 -2.05 6.47
CA THR A 362 -18.95 -1.01 5.93
C THR A 362 -18.70 0.28 6.70
N GLY A 363 -18.62 1.40 6.00
CA GLY A 363 -18.65 2.69 6.67
C GLY A 363 -19.13 3.79 5.75
N ARG A 364 -19.19 5.01 6.30
CA ARG A 364 -19.78 6.16 5.63
C ARG A 364 -18.70 7.22 5.41
N PRO A 365 -18.23 7.39 4.16
CA PRO A 365 -17.27 8.45 3.85
C PRO A 365 -17.82 9.81 4.27
N MET A 366 -16.95 10.64 4.84
CA MET A 366 -17.33 11.96 5.34
C MET A 366 -18.00 12.79 4.22
N ARG A 367 -19.11 13.47 4.55
CA ARG A 367 -19.91 14.29 3.62
C ARG A 367 -20.71 13.52 2.56
N THR A 368 -20.80 12.19 2.64
CA THR A 368 -21.69 11.39 1.79
C THR A 368 -22.84 10.76 2.59
N ASN A 369 -23.99 10.54 1.96
CA ASN A 369 -25.11 9.80 2.57
C ASN A 369 -25.10 8.30 2.22
N SER A 370 -24.12 7.87 1.41
CA SER A 370 -23.97 6.50 0.94
C SER A 370 -23.03 5.71 1.85
N ASN A 371 -23.43 4.48 2.18
CA ASN A 371 -22.51 3.51 2.76
C ASN A 371 -21.63 2.94 1.66
N VAL A 372 -20.33 2.84 1.93
CA VAL A 372 -19.35 2.18 1.06
C VAL A 372 -18.83 0.96 1.79
N GLN A 373 -18.77 -0.16 1.08
CA GLN A 373 -18.22 -1.40 1.59
C GLN A 373 -16.76 -1.51 1.15
N TYR A 374 -15.86 -1.59 2.12
CA TYR A 374 -14.43 -1.79 1.91
C TYR A 374 -14.09 -3.25 2.19
N ARG A 375 -13.26 -3.86 1.35
CA ARG A 375 -12.66 -5.16 1.68
C ARG A 375 -11.76 -4.99 2.90
N GLN A 376 -11.87 -5.88 3.86
CA GLN A 376 -10.99 -5.87 5.01
C GLN A 376 -9.64 -6.45 4.59
N ASN A 377 -8.68 -5.58 4.30
CA ASN A 377 -7.35 -5.95 3.83
C ASN A 377 -6.27 -5.84 4.92
N ALA A 378 -6.58 -5.20 6.04
CA ALA A 378 -5.61 -4.93 7.09
C ALA A 378 -5.29 -6.14 7.96
N THR A 379 -4.01 -6.39 8.19
CA THR A 379 -3.49 -7.25 9.26
C THR A 379 -2.91 -6.37 10.35
N PHE A 380 -3.11 -6.75 11.61
CA PHE A 380 -2.76 -5.92 12.75
C PHE A 380 -1.46 -6.39 13.40
N ILE A 381 -0.68 -5.44 13.89
CA ILE A 381 0.45 -5.65 14.78
C ILE A 381 0.48 -4.52 15.80
N GLY A 382 0.85 -4.81 17.04
CA GLY A 382 0.84 -3.83 18.11
C GLY A 382 2.08 -3.89 18.99
N CYS A 383 2.34 -2.78 19.68
CA CYS A 383 3.35 -2.64 20.71
C CYS A 383 2.68 -2.18 22.01
N SER A 384 3.14 -2.69 23.15
CA SER A 384 2.71 -2.18 24.46
C SER A 384 3.74 -2.36 25.55
N ASN A 385 3.65 -1.51 26.57
CA ASN A 385 4.38 -1.65 27.82
C ASN A 385 3.58 -2.37 28.92
N LYS A 386 2.28 -2.62 28.69
CA LYS A 386 1.41 -3.35 29.63
C LYS A 386 1.22 -4.78 29.18
N GLU A 387 0.99 -5.67 30.14
CA GLU A 387 0.68 -7.06 29.83
C GLU A 387 -0.63 -7.18 29.04
N LEU A 388 -0.72 -8.19 28.18
CA LEU A 388 -1.85 -8.33 27.26
C LEU A 388 -3.20 -8.48 28.01
N ASN A 389 -3.21 -9.11 29.19
CA ASN A 389 -4.41 -9.22 30.05
C ASN A 389 -4.85 -7.88 30.67
N GLN A 390 -3.95 -6.89 30.77
CA GLN A 390 -4.27 -5.54 31.23
C GLN A 390 -4.83 -4.68 30.09
N LEU A 391 -4.42 -4.97 28.85
CA LEU A 391 -4.87 -4.28 27.64
C LEU A 391 -6.21 -4.80 27.15
N ILE A 392 -6.38 -6.13 27.20
CA ILE A 392 -7.50 -6.86 26.62
C ILE A 392 -8.16 -7.69 27.70
N ARG A 393 -9.15 -7.08 28.36
CA ARG A 393 -10.00 -7.72 29.36
C ARG A 393 -11.15 -8.46 28.71
N ASP A 394 -10.87 -9.70 28.30
CA ASP A 394 -11.89 -10.56 27.71
C ASP A 394 -11.87 -11.99 28.24
N GLU A 395 -13.04 -12.40 28.71
CA GLU A 395 -13.36 -13.71 29.30
C GLU A 395 -13.63 -14.77 28.21
N THR A 396 -14.00 -14.35 27.00
CA THR A 396 -14.34 -15.24 25.86
C THR A 396 -13.11 -15.73 25.08
N GLY A 397 -11.96 -15.11 25.33
CA GLY A 397 -10.63 -15.57 24.94
C GLY A 397 -9.91 -14.64 23.97
N ASN A 398 -8.59 -14.54 24.15
CA ASN A 398 -7.67 -13.74 23.36
C ASN A 398 -7.17 -14.45 22.09
N ARG A 399 -8.00 -15.31 21.48
CA ARG A 399 -7.59 -16.21 20.37
C ARG A 399 -7.02 -15.52 19.12
N ARG A 400 -7.23 -14.21 18.97
CA ARG A 400 -6.73 -13.38 17.85
C ARG A 400 -5.52 -12.55 18.25
N PHE A 401 -5.07 -12.63 19.50
CA PHE A 401 -3.93 -11.89 20.02
C PHE A 401 -2.89 -12.89 20.51
N VAL A 402 -1.62 -12.53 20.36
CA VAL A 402 -0.51 -13.30 20.91
C VAL A 402 0.54 -12.34 21.42
N ALA A 403 0.97 -12.53 22.66
CA ALA A 403 2.00 -11.72 23.28
C ALA A 403 3.39 -12.27 22.92
N LEU A 404 4.26 -11.41 22.39
CA LEU A 404 5.67 -11.70 22.22
C LEU A 404 6.46 -10.77 23.14
N ARG A 405 7.22 -11.32 24.08
CA ARG A 405 8.00 -10.52 25.03
C ARG A 405 9.31 -10.09 24.37
N TYR A 406 9.46 -8.80 24.14
CA TYR A 406 10.66 -8.19 23.58
C TYR A 406 11.74 -8.09 24.66
N SER A 407 12.99 -8.34 24.28
CA SER A 407 14.13 -8.29 25.20
C SER A 407 14.24 -6.91 25.85
N SER A 408 14.50 -6.90 27.15
CA SER A 408 14.88 -5.67 27.86
C SER A 408 16.25 -5.13 27.44
N THR A 409 17.10 -5.98 26.86
CA THR A 409 18.41 -5.64 26.31
C THR A 409 18.56 -6.22 24.89
N PRO A 410 17.84 -5.66 23.90
CA PRO A 410 17.89 -6.13 22.52
C PRO A 410 19.28 -5.88 21.91
N ASP A 411 19.85 -6.88 21.25
CA ASP A 411 21.13 -6.75 20.57
C ASP A 411 20.93 -6.26 19.14
N TRP A 412 20.92 -4.94 18.97
CA TRP A 412 20.81 -4.27 17.68
C TRP A 412 21.98 -4.56 16.73
N SER A 413 23.11 -5.07 17.24
CA SER A 413 24.25 -5.43 16.38
C SER A 413 23.92 -6.62 15.48
N LEU A 414 23.05 -7.52 15.93
CA LEU A 414 22.62 -8.70 15.18
C LEU A 414 21.62 -8.35 14.07
N THR A 415 20.84 -7.28 14.25
CA THR A 415 19.89 -6.78 13.24
C THR A 415 20.49 -5.70 12.35
N LYS A 416 21.71 -5.23 12.65
CA LYS A 416 22.37 -4.18 11.87
C LYS A 416 22.74 -4.70 10.49
N GLY A 417 22.19 -4.07 9.45
CA GLY A 417 22.40 -4.50 8.07
C GLY A 417 21.59 -5.74 7.66
N LEU A 418 20.67 -6.19 8.52
CA LEU A 418 19.63 -7.13 8.13
C LEU A 418 18.87 -6.54 6.94
N ASN A 419 18.62 -7.35 5.91
CA ASN A 419 17.76 -6.95 4.80
C ASN A 419 16.31 -7.37 5.10
N PRO A 420 15.40 -6.44 5.45
CA PRO A 420 14.01 -6.76 5.76
C PRO A 420 13.28 -7.52 4.66
N ILE A 421 13.62 -7.27 3.39
CA ILE A 421 13.01 -7.95 2.24
C ILE A 421 13.26 -9.47 2.31
N LEU A 422 14.40 -9.92 2.85
CA LEU A 422 14.67 -11.36 2.99
C LEU A 422 13.68 -12.06 3.93
N LEU A 423 13.23 -11.39 5.00
CA LEU A 423 12.21 -11.92 5.91
C LEU A 423 10.91 -12.15 5.15
N TRP A 424 10.46 -11.17 4.37
CA TRP A 424 9.22 -11.26 3.60
C TRP A 424 9.29 -12.30 2.49
N ASN A 425 10.41 -12.33 1.76
CA ASN A 425 10.66 -13.30 0.70
C ASN A 425 10.82 -14.74 1.21
N SER A 426 11.08 -14.92 2.51
CA SER A 426 11.19 -16.24 3.13
C SER A 426 9.84 -16.89 3.41
N VAL A 427 8.76 -16.12 3.49
CA VAL A 427 7.42 -16.60 3.85
C VAL A 427 6.60 -16.87 2.60
N ASP A 428 6.22 -18.13 2.40
CA ASP A 428 5.41 -18.58 1.26
C ASP A 428 3.92 -18.25 1.47
N GLU A 429 3.41 -17.29 0.71
CA GLU A 429 2.00 -16.88 0.72
C GLU A 429 1.03 -17.98 0.26
N HIS A 430 1.49 -18.93 -0.55
CA HIS A 430 0.73 -20.10 -0.99
C HIS A 430 0.94 -21.32 -0.08
N GLY A 431 1.96 -21.27 0.77
CA GLY A 431 2.32 -22.31 1.72
C GLY A 431 1.32 -22.49 2.86
N ALA A 432 1.59 -23.50 3.68
CA ALA A 432 0.81 -23.81 4.88
C ALA A 432 0.87 -22.69 5.92
N ASP A 433 -0.11 -22.67 6.83
CA ASP A 433 -0.16 -21.75 7.96
C ASP A 433 1.07 -21.92 8.87
N PRO A 434 1.92 -20.88 9.07
CA PRO A 434 3.12 -21.00 9.89
C PRO A 434 2.86 -21.41 11.35
N THR A 435 1.64 -21.20 11.86
CA THR A 435 1.28 -21.56 13.24
C THR A 435 0.91 -23.03 13.43
N THR A 436 0.85 -23.82 12.36
CA THR A 436 0.44 -25.23 12.44
C THR A 436 1.35 -26.04 13.38
N SER A 437 2.66 -25.76 13.37
CA SER A 437 3.65 -26.44 14.23
C SER A 437 3.59 -26.03 15.71
N ILE A 438 3.01 -24.87 16.00
CA ILE A 438 2.95 -24.28 17.36
C ILE A 438 1.52 -24.14 17.88
N THR A 439 0.54 -24.79 17.26
CA THR A 439 -0.88 -24.58 17.56
C THR A 439 -1.22 -24.85 19.02
N ASP A 440 -0.66 -25.90 19.61
CA ASP A 440 -0.94 -26.25 21.01
C ASP A 440 -0.28 -25.26 21.97
N GLN A 441 0.98 -24.87 21.72
CA GLN A 441 1.68 -23.83 22.50
C GLN A 441 0.94 -22.48 22.42
N LEU A 442 0.46 -22.11 21.22
CA LEU A 442 -0.29 -20.88 21.01
C LEU A 442 -1.61 -20.89 21.81
N ARG A 443 -2.33 -22.01 21.81
CA ARG A 443 -3.56 -22.16 22.58
C ARG A 443 -3.29 -22.06 24.08
N GLU A 444 -2.25 -22.72 24.57
CA GLU A 444 -1.85 -22.68 25.98
C GLU A 444 -1.51 -21.25 26.42
N GLN A 445 -0.70 -20.53 25.64
CA GLN A 445 -0.34 -19.14 25.96
C GLN A 445 -1.58 -18.22 25.94
N GLN A 446 -2.46 -18.37 24.95
CA GLN A 446 -3.70 -17.59 24.85
C GLN A 446 -4.65 -17.86 26.02
N GLU A 447 -4.68 -19.09 26.51
CA GLU A 447 -5.49 -19.51 27.65
C GLU A 447 -4.88 -18.99 28.96
N TYR A 448 -3.55 -19.03 29.11
CA TYR A 448 -2.85 -18.49 30.29
C TYR A 448 -3.10 -16.99 30.49
N VAL A 449 -3.16 -16.22 29.40
CA VAL A 449 -3.38 -14.76 29.42
C VAL A 449 -4.86 -14.38 29.53
N ARG A 450 -5.78 -15.36 29.46
CA ARG A 450 -7.22 -15.11 29.54
C ARG A 450 -7.62 -14.62 30.93
N GLU A 451 -8.50 -13.62 30.97
CA GLU A 451 -9.14 -13.22 32.21
C GLU A 451 -10.21 -14.25 32.58
N ARG A 452 -10.12 -14.81 33.79
CA ARG A 452 -11.15 -15.73 34.31
C ARG A 452 -12.42 -14.94 34.61
N SER A 453 -13.57 -15.49 34.21
CA SER A 453 -14.84 -14.86 34.56
C SER A 453 -15.14 -15.01 36.04
N VAL A 454 -16.05 -14.19 36.57
CA VAL A 454 -16.48 -14.23 37.97
C VAL A 454 -17.04 -15.61 38.34
N VAL A 455 -17.76 -16.26 37.43
CA VAL A 455 -18.30 -17.62 37.64
C VAL A 455 -17.18 -18.65 37.68
N GLU A 456 -16.18 -18.50 36.83
CA GLU A 456 -15.04 -19.40 36.79
C GLU A 456 -14.17 -19.29 38.06
N GLN A 457 -13.90 -18.05 38.51
CA GLN A 457 -13.22 -17.81 39.78
C GLN A 457 -13.98 -18.44 40.95
N TRP A 458 -15.31 -18.31 40.96
CA TRP A 458 -16.15 -18.98 41.95
C TRP A 458 -16.00 -20.50 41.89
N LEU A 459 -16.02 -21.11 40.70
CA LEU A 459 -15.88 -22.57 40.57
C LEU A 459 -14.53 -23.10 41.07
N ASP A 460 -13.46 -22.32 40.91
CA ASP A 460 -12.13 -22.68 41.40
C ASP A 460 -12.02 -22.56 42.92
N GLU A 461 -12.58 -21.49 43.51
CA GLU A 461 -12.58 -21.26 44.96
C GLU A 461 -13.59 -22.16 45.69
N HIS A 462 -14.75 -22.36 45.08
CA HIS A 462 -15.85 -23.14 45.60
C HIS A 462 -15.58 -24.62 45.32
N LYS A 463 -14.78 -25.24 46.21
CA LYS A 463 -14.55 -26.68 46.22
C LYS A 463 -15.89 -27.42 46.20
N VAL A 464 -16.17 -28.11 45.10
CA VAL A 464 -17.40 -28.88 44.94
C VAL A 464 -17.57 -29.82 46.14
N PRO A 465 -18.67 -29.73 46.89
CA PRO A 465 -18.93 -30.65 47.99
C PRO A 465 -18.95 -32.09 47.46
N SER A 466 -18.31 -33.02 48.17
CA SER A 466 -18.30 -34.45 47.79
C SER A 466 -19.72 -35.01 47.60
N SER A 467 -20.70 -34.45 48.31
CA SER A 467 -22.12 -34.80 48.21
C SER A 467 -22.77 -34.45 46.86
N TRP A 468 -22.12 -33.63 46.01
CA TRP A 468 -22.60 -33.20 44.70
C TRP A 468 -22.00 -33.99 43.54
N ILE A 469 -20.85 -34.64 43.74
CA ILE A 469 -20.14 -35.40 42.70
C ILE A 469 -21.08 -36.42 42.05
N GLY A 470 -21.15 -36.41 40.72
CA GLY A 470 -22.00 -37.29 39.92
C GLY A 470 -23.51 -36.99 39.97
N LYS A 471 -23.95 -35.97 40.72
CA LYS A 471 -25.38 -35.59 40.81
C LYS A 471 -25.73 -34.43 39.89
N ARG A 472 -26.94 -34.49 39.33
CA ARG A 472 -27.50 -33.41 38.50
C ARG A 472 -27.92 -32.24 39.40
N LYS A 473 -27.37 -31.06 39.12
CA LYS A 473 -27.71 -29.80 39.78
C LYS A 473 -28.40 -28.85 38.81
N LYS A 474 -29.54 -28.27 39.20
CA LYS A 474 -30.18 -27.23 38.40
C LYS A 474 -29.38 -25.93 38.48
N ALA A 475 -29.48 -25.08 37.45
CA ALA A 475 -28.86 -23.75 37.42
C ALA A 475 -29.15 -22.93 38.68
N LYS A 476 -30.41 -22.97 39.15
CA LYS A 476 -30.86 -22.23 40.34
C LYS A 476 -30.13 -22.68 41.61
N GLU A 477 -29.94 -23.99 41.80
CA GLU A 477 -29.26 -24.52 42.98
C GLU A 477 -27.80 -24.04 43.07
N LEU A 478 -27.11 -23.99 41.93
CA LEU A 478 -25.73 -23.47 41.88
C LEU A 478 -25.69 -21.96 42.05
N TYR A 479 -26.64 -21.25 41.43
CA TYR A 479 -26.72 -19.79 41.51
C TYR A 479 -27.01 -19.30 42.94
N ASP A 480 -27.85 -20.02 43.70
CA ASP A 480 -28.15 -19.68 45.08
C ASP A 480 -26.90 -19.75 45.99
N GLU A 481 -25.91 -20.58 45.64
CA GLU A 481 -24.60 -20.70 46.32
C GLU A 481 -23.57 -19.69 45.77
N PHE A 482 -23.63 -19.39 44.48
CA PHE A 482 -22.79 -18.39 43.82
C PHE A 482 -23.12 -16.96 44.26
N LYS A 483 -24.41 -16.63 44.40
CA LYS A 483 -24.89 -15.25 44.59
C LYS A 483 -24.29 -14.58 45.84
N PRO A 484 -24.27 -15.19 47.04
CA PRO A 484 -23.65 -14.57 48.22
C PRO A 484 -22.16 -14.32 48.04
N TRP A 485 -21.43 -15.24 47.40
CA TRP A 485 -20.01 -15.06 47.08
C TRP A 485 -19.81 -13.90 46.10
N ALA A 486 -20.61 -13.84 45.03
CA ALA A 486 -20.52 -12.79 44.02
C ALA A 486 -20.81 -11.39 44.57
N GLU A 487 -21.73 -11.25 45.53
CA GLU A 487 -22.05 -9.98 46.21
C GLU A 487 -20.89 -9.47 47.07
N THR A 488 -20.07 -10.37 47.62
CA THR A 488 -18.86 -10.00 48.36
C THR A 488 -17.65 -9.68 47.48
N TYR A 489 -17.57 -10.31 46.29
CA TYR A 489 -16.39 -10.26 45.43
C TYR A 489 -16.50 -9.22 44.30
N THR A 490 -17.71 -9.00 43.78
CA THR A 490 -17.96 -8.00 42.74
C THR A 490 -18.50 -6.74 43.38
N ALA A 491 -17.79 -5.62 43.27
CA ALA A 491 -18.13 -4.33 43.88
C ALA A 491 -19.48 -3.75 43.37
N GLY A 492 -20.60 -4.37 43.75
CA GLY A 492 -21.96 -3.97 43.40
C GLY A 492 -22.47 -4.41 42.02
N ARG A 493 -21.80 -5.31 41.29
CA ARG A 493 -22.35 -5.84 40.01
C ARG A 493 -23.37 -6.93 40.29
N VAL A 494 -24.64 -6.68 39.95
CA VAL A 494 -25.71 -7.67 40.09
C VAL A 494 -25.60 -8.71 38.98
N TRP A 495 -25.28 -9.95 39.34
CA TRP A 495 -25.38 -11.11 38.46
C TRP A 495 -26.76 -11.75 38.60
N ASP A 496 -27.45 -12.00 37.49
CA ASP A 496 -28.71 -12.74 37.49
C ASP A 496 -28.51 -14.23 37.13
N LEU A 497 -29.54 -15.04 37.44
CA LEU A 497 -29.54 -16.48 37.17
C LEU A 497 -29.34 -16.83 35.69
N ASN A 498 -29.82 -15.98 34.78
CA ASN A 498 -29.76 -16.23 33.34
C ASN A 498 -28.32 -16.05 32.83
N ASN A 499 -27.65 -14.97 33.24
CA ASN A 499 -26.26 -14.69 32.92
C ASN A 499 -25.33 -15.73 33.53
N PHE A 500 -25.57 -16.13 34.79
CA PHE A 500 -24.85 -17.25 35.41
C PHE A 500 -25.02 -18.56 34.62
N SER A 501 -26.26 -18.92 34.28
CA SER A 501 -26.52 -20.16 33.55
C SER A 501 -25.92 -20.16 32.15
N LYS A 502 -25.95 -19.02 31.43
CA LYS A 502 -25.31 -18.89 30.11
C LYS A 502 -23.80 -19.04 30.22
N GLU A 503 -23.21 -18.46 31.25
CA GLU A 503 -21.77 -18.52 31.50
C GLU A 503 -21.31 -19.92 31.87
N MET A 504 -22.03 -20.64 32.75
CA MET A 504 -21.78 -22.05 33.05
C MET A 504 -21.80 -22.93 31.79
N VAL A 505 -22.80 -22.74 30.93
CA VAL A 505 -22.90 -23.46 29.64
C VAL A 505 -21.69 -23.14 28.77
N ARG A 506 -21.29 -21.86 28.69
CA ARG A 506 -20.14 -21.40 27.90
C ARG A 506 -18.86 -22.08 28.38
N LEU A 507 -18.57 -22.03 29.69
CA LEU A 507 -17.36 -22.59 30.32
C LEU A 507 -17.22 -24.10 30.13
N ILE A 508 -18.32 -24.85 30.27
CA ILE A 508 -18.31 -26.31 30.07
C ILE A 508 -18.12 -26.65 28.58
N ARG A 509 -18.83 -25.96 27.68
CA ARG A 509 -18.73 -26.24 26.23
C ARG A 509 -17.40 -25.80 25.63
N SER A 510 -16.77 -24.76 26.17
CA SER A 510 -15.44 -24.32 25.77
C SER A 510 -14.32 -25.22 26.29
N GLY A 511 -14.63 -26.12 27.23
CA GLY A 511 -13.64 -26.97 27.91
C GLY A 511 -12.81 -26.21 28.96
N GLN A 512 -13.20 -24.99 29.31
CA GLN A 512 -12.51 -24.16 30.32
C GLN A 512 -12.71 -24.69 31.73
N VAL A 513 -13.81 -25.42 31.96
CA VAL A 513 -14.09 -26.13 33.20
C VAL A 513 -14.31 -27.60 32.86
N THR A 514 -13.28 -28.41 33.11
CA THR A 514 -13.24 -29.83 32.70
C THR A 514 -13.85 -30.78 33.72
N ASN A 515 -13.96 -30.34 34.97
CA ASN A 515 -14.57 -31.07 36.09
C ASN A 515 -16.10 -30.92 36.17
N TRP A 516 -16.72 -30.35 35.15
CA TRP A 516 -18.17 -30.20 35.06
C TRP A 516 -18.68 -30.63 33.69
N SER A 517 -19.84 -31.25 33.66
CA SER A 517 -20.54 -31.64 32.43
C SER A 517 -21.97 -31.10 32.44
N ILE A 518 -22.55 -30.95 31.23
CA ILE A 518 -23.90 -30.42 31.05
C ILE A 518 -24.85 -31.48 30.48
N GLY A 519 -26.05 -31.56 31.03
CA GLY A 519 -27.14 -32.40 30.54
C GLY A 519 -28.46 -31.62 30.46
N SER A 520 -29.53 -32.31 30.10
CA SER A 520 -30.89 -31.75 30.06
C SER A 520 -31.85 -32.57 30.93
N GLN A 521 -32.73 -31.89 31.66
CA GLN A 521 -33.82 -32.51 32.39
C GLN A 521 -35.08 -31.63 32.27
N GLY A 522 -36.13 -32.16 31.63
CA GLY A 522 -37.39 -31.43 31.43
C GLY A 522 -37.24 -30.13 30.63
N GLY A 523 -36.28 -30.08 29.69
CA GLY A 523 -36.01 -28.89 28.87
C GLY A 523 -35.08 -27.84 29.52
N ALA A 524 -34.70 -28.02 30.79
CA ALA A 524 -33.75 -27.15 31.49
C ALA A 524 -32.33 -27.75 31.52
N ASN A 525 -31.32 -26.89 31.51
CA ASN A 525 -29.92 -27.29 31.69
C ASN A 525 -29.69 -27.78 33.12
N VAL A 526 -29.00 -28.92 33.24
CA VAL A 526 -28.48 -29.45 34.51
C VAL A 526 -26.98 -29.64 34.41
N TYR A 527 -26.28 -29.38 35.50
CA TYR A 527 -24.82 -29.42 35.60
C TYR A 527 -24.41 -30.56 36.53
N ILE A 528 -23.39 -31.32 36.14
CA ILE A 528 -22.93 -32.50 36.87
C ILE A 528 -21.43 -32.33 37.12
N PRO A 529 -21.00 -32.11 38.37
CA PRO A 529 -19.58 -32.10 38.69
C PRO A 529 -19.03 -33.52 38.73
N SER A 530 -17.82 -33.70 38.21
CA SER A 530 -17.09 -34.97 38.15
C SER A 530 -16.07 -35.11 39.25
#